data_AF-A0ABD1VT56-F1
#
_entry.id   AF-A0ABD1VT56-F1
#
_cell.length_a   1.000
_cell.length_b   1.000
_cell.length_c   1.000
_cell.angle_alpha   90.00
_cell.angle_beta   90.00
_cell.angle_gamma   90.00
#
_symmetry.space_group_name_H-M   'P 1'
#
loop_
_entity.id
_entity.type
_entity.pdbx_description
1 polymer ?
#
loop_
_entity_poly.entity_id
_entity_poly.type
_entity_poly.pdbx_seq_one_letter_code
_entity_poly.pdbx_strand_id
1 'polypeptide(L)'
;MDNLYPYVHLFSIGQLFIFANTKVVLYDYNTNTVVNNYAILDGGPRSNELPLGKIVCDVVVNWPNSVWEMENMPFGRIMGDMVMLPTGDVLIKRELKALKWLLNRVCFSVLYRPSELIGMQFMTLNPGSVPRMYHSTTKLFLDRRVLIAGSNLHYFYKLSAEFPTELRIEAFSPKYLS
;
A
#
# COMPACT_ATOMS: atom_id res chain seq x y z
N MET A 1 -6.16 4.11 19.90
CA MET A 1 -6.06 3.41 18.61
C MET A 1 -4.85 3.98 17.91
N ASP A 2 -3.83 3.17 17.65
CA ASP A 2 -2.58 3.64 17.06
C ASP A 2 -2.80 4.00 15.59
N ASN A 3 -2.60 5.28 15.26
CA ASN A 3 -2.59 5.75 13.89
C ASN A 3 -1.24 5.39 13.26
N LEU A 4 -1.14 4.17 12.74
CA LEU A 4 0.06 3.71 12.06
C LEU A 4 0.16 4.41 10.70
N TYR A 5 1.30 5.07 10.49
CA TYR A 5 1.76 5.88 9.35
C TYR A 5 0.71 6.32 8.31
N PRO A 6 0.50 7.62 8.05
CA PRO A 6 -0.40 8.03 6.97
C PRO A 6 0.10 7.52 5.62
N TYR A 7 -0.81 7.08 4.76
CA TYR A 7 -0.53 6.88 3.35
C TYR A 7 -0.66 8.23 2.64
N VAL A 8 0.39 8.65 1.95
CA VAL A 8 0.44 9.92 1.23
C VAL A 8 0.80 9.65 -0.22
N HIS A 9 -0.06 10.11 -1.12
CA HIS A 9 0.18 10.05 -2.55
C HIS A 9 0.17 11.45 -3.13
N LEU A 10 1.15 11.75 -3.98
CA LEU A 10 1.28 13.03 -4.66
C LEU A 10 0.78 12.93 -6.09
N PHE A 11 -0.22 13.74 -6.43
CA PHE A 11 -0.67 13.92 -7.80
C PHE A 11 0.21 14.93 -8.54
N SER A 12 0.31 14.77 -9.85
CA SER A 12 1.10 15.64 -10.75
C SER A 12 0.67 17.11 -10.71
N ILE A 13 -0.56 17.39 -10.29
CA ILE A 13 -1.15 18.74 -10.19
C ILE A 13 -0.83 19.48 -8.89
N GLY A 14 0.03 18.92 -8.03
CA GLY A 14 0.42 19.59 -6.78
C GLY A 14 -0.50 19.30 -5.59
N GLN A 15 -1.31 18.24 -5.67
CA GLN A 15 -2.23 17.83 -4.62
C GLN A 15 -1.80 16.51 -3.97
N LEU A 16 -2.02 16.40 -2.66
CA LEU A 16 -1.71 15.25 -1.84
C LEU A 16 -3.00 14.54 -1.43
N PHE A 17 -3.12 13.27 -1.75
CA PHE A 17 -4.09 12.36 -1.14
C PHE A 17 -3.50 11.82 0.16
N ILE A 18 -4.09 12.19 1.30
CA ILE A 18 -3.61 11.79 2.61
C ILE A 18 -4.66 10.91 3.27
N PHE A 19 -4.33 9.64 3.50
CA PHE A 19 -5.15 8.69 4.22
C PHE A 19 -4.50 8.33 5.56
N ALA A 20 -5.12 8.78 6.65
CA ALA A 20 -4.78 8.37 8.01
C ALA A 20 -5.98 7.67 8.69
N ASN A 21 -5.72 6.48 9.23
CA ASN A 21 -6.71 5.70 10.00
C ASN A 21 -7.99 5.36 9.19
N THR A 22 -9.08 6.11 9.38
CA THR A 22 -10.37 5.99 8.68
C THR A 22 -10.73 7.22 7.86
N LYS A 23 -9.88 8.26 7.86
CA LYS A 23 -10.17 9.55 7.22
C LYS A 23 -9.22 9.81 6.07
N VAL A 24 -9.76 10.44 5.04
CA VAL A 24 -9.01 10.86 3.87
C VAL A 24 -9.29 12.31 3.57
N VAL A 25 -8.22 13.04 3.25
CA VAL A 25 -8.29 14.41 2.77
C VAL A 25 -7.51 14.56 1.47
N LEU A 26 -8.01 15.43 0.59
CA LEU A 26 -7.24 15.99 -0.51
C LEU A 26 -6.67 17.31 -0.04
N TYR A 27 -5.36 17.45 -0.04
CA TYR A 27 -4.64 18.61 0.46
C TYR A 27 -3.78 19.23 -0.64
N ASP A 28 -3.90 20.52 -0.87
CA ASP A 28 -3.05 21.26 -1.80
C ASP A 28 -1.85 21.84 -1.04
N TYR A 29 -0.64 21.40 -1.39
CA TYR A 29 0.57 21.85 -0.69
C TYR A 29 1.06 23.21 -1.16
N ASN A 30 0.62 23.69 -2.34
CA ASN A 30 1.00 25.03 -2.82
C ASN A 30 0.22 26.09 -2.06
N THR A 31 -1.06 25.83 -1.77
CA THR A 31 -1.92 26.76 -1.00
C THR A 31 -1.99 26.45 0.49
N ASN A 32 -1.46 25.29 0.93
CA ASN A 32 -1.51 24.82 2.31
C ASN A 32 -2.95 24.70 2.85
N THR A 33 -3.84 24.10 2.04
CA THR A 33 -5.27 23.97 2.36
C THR A 33 -5.81 22.59 2.08
N VAL A 34 -6.80 22.15 2.88
CA VAL A 34 -7.60 20.97 2.57
C VAL A 34 -8.62 21.35 1.49
N VAL A 35 -8.49 20.77 0.31
CA VAL A 35 -9.37 20.97 -0.84
C VAL A 35 -10.64 20.15 -0.70
N ASN A 36 -10.53 18.94 -0.15
CA ASN A 36 -11.68 18.05 0.01
C ASN A 36 -11.53 17.15 1.25
N ASN A 37 -12.67 16.84 1.89
CA ASN A 37 -12.80 15.81 2.92
C ASN A 37 -13.66 14.68 2.37
N TYR A 38 -13.11 13.47 2.31
CA TYR A 38 -13.88 12.31 1.85
C TYR A 38 -14.68 11.68 2.99
N ALA A 39 -15.65 10.84 2.64
CA ALA A 39 -16.43 10.07 3.60
C ALA A 39 -15.50 9.26 4.54
N ILE A 40 -15.96 8.98 5.76
CA ILE A 40 -15.21 8.12 6.68
C ILE A 40 -15.25 6.69 6.13
N LEU A 41 -14.11 6.00 6.12
CA LEU A 41 -14.04 4.60 5.72
C LEU A 41 -14.85 3.75 6.70
N ASP A 42 -15.84 3.03 6.18
CA ASP A 42 -16.61 2.08 6.95
C ASP A 42 -15.86 0.74 7.10
N GLY A 43 -16.01 0.09 8.25
CA GLY A 43 -15.27 -1.15 8.60
C GLY A 43 -13.97 -0.94 9.38
N GLY A 44 -13.62 0.30 9.74
CA GLY A 44 -12.53 0.61 10.66
C GLY A 44 -11.19 0.99 10.00
N PRO A 45 -10.13 1.16 10.82
CA PRO A 45 -8.82 1.60 10.35
C PRO A 45 -8.24 0.71 9.25
N ARG A 46 -7.60 1.31 8.23
CA ARG A 46 -6.88 0.57 7.18
C ARG A 46 -5.84 -0.43 7.70
N SER A 47 -5.33 -0.18 8.90
CA SER A 47 -4.26 -0.95 9.56
C SER A 47 -4.76 -2.09 10.43
N ASN A 48 -6.08 -2.20 10.63
CA ASN A 48 -6.63 -3.20 11.54
C ASN A 48 -6.72 -4.57 10.91
N GLU A 49 -6.58 -5.59 11.76
CA GLU A 49 -6.74 -6.99 11.41
C GLU A 49 -8.19 -7.31 11.01
N LEU A 50 -8.55 -7.08 9.76
CA LEU A 50 -9.83 -7.57 9.26
C LEU A 50 -9.67 -9.06 8.88
N PRO A 51 -10.53 -9.96 9.40
CA PRO A 51 -10.50 -11.41 9.10
C PRO A 51 -10.65 -11.72 7.60
N LEU A 52 -11.15 -10.74 6.84
CA LEU A 52 -11.26 -10.74 5.39
C LEU A 52 -10.68 -9.39 4.95
N GLY A 53 -9.53 -9.41 4.26
CA GLY A 53 -8.77 -8.23 3.89
C GLY A 53 -9.54 -7.30 2.95
N LYS A 54 -10.42 -6.47 3.51
CA LYS A 54 -11.03 -5.37 2.77
C LYS A 54 -9.99 -4.28 2.52
N ILE A 55 -10.22 -3.52 1.45
CA ILE A 55 -9.61 -2.23 1.07
C ILE A 55 -8.62 -2.36 -0.09
N VAL A 56 -9.16 -2.49 -1.31
CA VAL A 56 -8.91 -1.38 -2.22
C VAL A 56 -10.07 -0.42 -2.03
N CYS A 57 -9.71 0.83 -1.80
CA CYS A 57 -10.64 1.92 -1.94
C CYS A 57 -10.42 2.51 -3.32
N ASP A 58 -11.43 2.45 -4.17
CA ASP A 58 -11.52 3.38 -5.28
C ASP A 58 -12.29 4.61 -4.79
N VAL A 59 -11.71 5.78 -5.01
CA VAL A 59 -12.37 7.06 -4.80
C VAL A 59 -12.07 7.87 -6.03
N VAL A 60 -13.12 8.22 -6.79
CA VAL A 60 -12.96 9.17 -7.87
C VAL A 60 -12.76 10.56 -7.25
N VAL A 61 -11.48 10.92 -7.08
CA VAL A 61 -10.97 12.05 -6.30
C VAL A 61 -11.63 13.39 -6.64
N ASN A 62 -12.14 13.56 -7.86
CA ASN A 62 -12.66 14.82 -8.40
C ASN A 62 -14.19 14.95 -8.44
N TRP A 63 -14.96 14.04 -7.83
CA TRP A 63 -16.44 14.12 -7.85
C TRP A 63 -17.03 14.52 -6.50
N PRO A 64 -17.93 15.52 -6.45
CA PRO A 64 -18.72 15.81 -5.25
C PRO A 64 -19.47 14.56 -4.79
N ASN A 65 -19.50 14.31 -3.48
CA ASN A 65 -20.19 13.16 -2.86
C ASN A 65 -19.61 11.79 -3.21
N SER A 66 -18.28 11.68 -3.39
CA SER A 66 -17.63 10.39 -3.61
C SER A 66 -17.93 9.41 -2.47
N VAL A 67 -18.35 8.19 -2.81
CA VAL A 67 -18.63 7.10 -1.85
C VAL A 67 -17.52 6.06 -1.92
N TRP A 68 -17.35 5.30 -0.83
CA TRP A 68 -16.40 4.19 -0.81
C TRP A 68 -16.95 2.99 -1.55
N GLU A 69 -16.20 2.51 -2.54
CA GLU A 69 -16.39 1.17 -3.09
C GLU A 69 -15.37 0.21 -2.46
N MET A 70 -15.87 -0.94 -2.01
CA MET A 70 -15.08 -1.90 -1.21
C MET A 70 -14.97 -3.23 -1.93
N GLU A 71 -13.74 -3.63 -2.23
CA GLU A 71 -13.42 -4.97 -2.75
C GLU A 71 -12.57 -5.77 -1.73
N ASN A 72 -12.73 -7.10 -1.75
CA ASN A 72 -11.95 -8.01 -0.94
C ASN A 72 -10.62 -8.34 -1.63
N MET A 73 -9.53 -8.19 -0.89
CA MET A 73 -8.20 -8.62 -1.33
C MET A 73 -8.09 -10.14 -1.39
N PRO A 74 -7.21 -10.66 -2.26
CA PRO A 74 -6.89 -12.09 -2.28
C PRO A 74 -6.25 -12.60 -0.97
N PHE A 75 -5.57 -11.73 -0.22
CA PHE A 75 -4.88 -12.07 1.02
C PHE A 75 -5.03 -10.99 2.09
N GLY A 76 -5.21 -11.43 3.33
CA GLY A 76 -5.10 -10.56 4.51
C GLY A 76 -3.68 -10.02 4.68
N ARG A 77 -3.58 -8.75 5.09
CA ARG A 77 -2.33 -8.03 5.38
C ARG A 77 -2.56 -6.97 6.45
N ILE A 78 -1.47 -6.52 7.05
CA ILE A 78 -1.43 -5.35 7.95
C ILE A 78 -0.41 -4.41 7.32
N MET A 79 -0.65 -3.08 7.33
CA MET A 79 0.36 -2.07 6.94
C MET A 79 0.96 -2.21 5.52
N GLY A 80 0.24 -2.76 4.55
CA GLY A 80 0.72 -2.79 3.16
C GLY A 80 1.08 -1.38 2.64
N ASP A 81 2.21 -1.29 1.94
CA ASP A 81 2.59 -0.10 1.17
C ASP A 81 2.04 -0.23 -0.26
N MET A 82 1.70 0.90 -0.89
CA MET A 82 1.05 0.94 -2.20
C MET A 82 1.76 1.95 -3.10
N VAL A 83 1.87 1.60 -4.38
CA VAL A 83 2.46 2.47 -5.40
C VAL A 83 1.56 2.48 -6.62
N MET A 84 1.10 3.67 -7.00
CA MET A 84 0.44 3.89 -8.29
C MET A 84 1.49 3.83 -9.41
N LEU A 85 1.20 3.04 -10.43
CA LEU A 85 2.01 2.92 -11.63
C LEU A 85 1.56 3.95 -12.68
N PRO A 86 2.41 4.31 -13.66
CA PRO A 86 2.04 5.21 -14.75
C PRO A 86 0.85 4.72 -15.61
N THR A 87 0.53 3.42 -15.54
CA THR A 87 -0.64 2.83 -16.21
C THR A 87 -1.96 3.13 -15.51
N GLY A 88 -1.94 3.64 -14.27
CA GLY A 88 -3.10 3.76 -13.40
C GLY A 88 -3.34 2.52 -12.52
N ASP A 89 -2.61 1.43 -12.76
CA ASP A 89 -2.62 0.27 -11.87
C ASP A 89 -1.97 0.59 -10.53
N VAL A 90 -2.35 -0.13 -9.48
CA VAL A 90 -1.77 0.03 -8.15
C VAL A 90 -1.04 -1.25 -7.77
N LEU A 91 0.28 -1.16 -7.59
CA LEU A 91 1.05 -2.23 -6.99
C LEU A 91 0.88 -2.15 -5.47
N ILE A 92 0.41 -3.24 -4.88
CA ILE A 92 0.21 -3.34 -3.43
C ILE A 92 1.18 -4.38 -2.87
N LYS A 93 2.11 -3.91 -2.06
CA LYS A 93 3.03 -4.77 -1.33
C LYS A 93 2.29 -5.41 -0.15
N ARG A 94 2.38 -6.74 -0.05
CA ARG A 94 1.99 -7.44 1.17
C ARG A 94 3.09 -7.29 2.21
N GLU A 95 2.73 -6.78 3.39
CA GLU A 95 3.51 -6.97 4.59
C GLU A 95 2.99 -8.18 5.37
N LEU A 96 3.90 -8.96 5.91
CA LEU A 96 3.57 -10.08 6.78
C LEU A 96 3.20 -9.59 8.18
N LYS A 97 2.20 -10.24 8.76
CA LYS A 97 1.77 -9.98 10.14
C LYS A 97 2.95 -10.23 11.09
N ALA A 98 3.26 -9.24 11.93
CA ALA A 98 4.26 -9.34 13.00
C ALA A 98 3.80 -10.23 14.18
N LEU A 99 2.65 -10.92 14.06
CA LEU A 99 2.20 -11.85 15.08
C LEU A 99 2.98 -13.16 14.92
N LYS A 100 3.77 -13.48 15.95
CA LYS A 100 4.79 -14.55 16.10
C LYS A 100 4.47 -15.94 15.52
N TRP A 101 3.21 -16.23 15.15
CA TRP A 101 2.71 -17.54 14.74
C TRP A 101 2.24 -17.63 13.28
N LEU A 102 2.30 -16.53 12.51
CA LEU A 102 1.85 -16.46 11.11
C LEU A 102 2.98 -16.10 10.14
N LEU A 103 4.20 -16.55 10.44
CA LEU A 103 5.39 -16.37 9.61
C LEU A 103 5.33 -17.26 8.35
N ASN A 104 4.40 -16.97 7.44
CA ASN A 104 4.54 -17.47 6.09
C ASN A 104 5.69 -16.68 5.43
N ARG A 105 6.78 -17.33 5.03
CA ARG A 105 7.96 -16.66 4.47
C ARG A 105 7.71 -16.03 3.09
N VAL A 106 6.55 -16.30 2.49
CA VAL A 106 6.20 -15.87 1.14
C VAL A 106 5.31 -14.62 1.17
N CYS A 107 5.89 -13.49 0.78
CA CYS A 107 5.17 -12.24 0.48
C CYS A 107 4.85 -12.19 -1.02
N PHE A 108 3.58 -12.41 -1.37
CA PHE A 108 3.10 -12.09 -2.71
C PHE A 108 2.71 -10.62 -2.77
N SER A 109 3.23 -9.90 -3.75
CA SER A 109 2.67 -8.59 -4.12
C SER A 109 1.39 -8.81 -4.94
N VAL A 110 0.48 -7.85 -4.88
CA VAL A 110 -0.77 -7.88 -5.64
C VAL A 110 -0.79 -6.67 -6.55
N LEU A 111 -1.08 -6.88 -7.83
CA LEU A 111 -1.39 -5.80 -8.77
C LEU A 111 -2.91 -5.60 -8.78
N TYR A 112 -3.34 -4.39 -8.44
CA TYR A 112 -4.72 -3.95 -8.57
C TYR A 112 -4.90 -3.15 -9.86
N ARG A 113 -5.91 -3.51 -10.65
CA ARG A 113 -6.20 -2.95 -11.96
C ARG A 113 -7.64 -2.40 -11.95
N PRO A 114 -7.84 -1.11 -11.63
CA PRO A 114 -9.18 -0.55 -11.47
C PRO A 114 -10.00 -0.58 -12.76
N SER A 115 -9.34 -0.57 -13.92
CA SER A 115 -10.00 -0.62 -15.22
C SER A 115 -10.56 -2.00 -15.60
N GLU A 116 -10.26 -3.05 -14.83
CA GLU A 116 -10.74 -4.40 -15.08
C GLU A 116 -12.14 -4.63 -14.47
N LEU A 117 -12.81 -5.68 -14.95
CA LEU A 117 -14.11 -6.10 -14.40
C LEU A 117 -14.00 -6.42 -12.91
N ILE A 118 -15.05 -6.09 -12.15
CA ILE A 118 -15.18 -6.40 -10.73
C ILE A 118 -14.91 -7.90 -10.50
N GLY A 119 -14.04 -8.24 -9.54
CA GLY A 119 -13.61 -9.61 -9.28
C GLY A 119 -12.41 -10.09 -10.11
N MET A 120 -12.00 -9.35 -11.15
CA MET A 120 -10.77 -9.58 -11.94
C MET A 120 -9.69 -8.51 -11.71
N GLN A 121 -9.97 -7.55 -10.84
CA GLN A 121 -9.12 -6.39 -10.59
C GLN A 121 -7.80 -6.77 -9.89
N PHE A 122 -7.80 -7.85 -9.11
CA PHE A 122 -6.59 -8.33 -8.43
C PHE A 122 -5.86 -9.43 -9.19
N MET A 123 -4.55 -9.22 -9.36
CA MET A 123 -3.62 -10.23 -9.86
C MET A 123 -2.50 -10.46 -8.85
N THR A 124 -2.34 -11.70 -8.38
CA THR A 124 -1.20 -12.09 -7.54
C THR A 124 0.07 -12.18 -8.39
N LEU A 125 1.13 -11.50 -7.97
CA LEU A 125 2.43 -11.52 -8.63
C LEU A 125 3.33 -12.59 -8.02
N ASN A 126 4.36 -12.99 -8.75
CA ASN A 126 5.40 -13.89 -8.24
C ASN A 126 6.06 -13.29 -6.99
N PRO A 127 6.37 -14.12 -5.97
CA PRO A 127 6.97 -13.64 -4.74
C PRO A 127 8.42 -13.21 -4.97
N GLY A 128 8.86 -12.22 -4.20
CA GLY A 128 10.26 -11.83 -4.14
C GLY A 128 11.12 -12.84 -3.39
N SER A 129 12.43 -12.65 -3.46
CA SER A 129 13.41 -13.48 -2.74
C SER A 129 13.66 -13.00 -1.31
N VAL A 130 13.35 -11.73 -1.03
CA VAL A 130 13.56 -11.09 0.26
C VAL A 130 12.24 -10.95 1.03
N PRO A 131 12.14 -11.44 2.27
CA PRO A 131 10.94 -11.25 3.09
C PRO A 131 10.80 -9.79 3.53
N ARG A 132 9.73 -9.13 3.06
CA ARG A 132 9.41 -7.74 3.41
C ARG A 132 8.37 -7.69 4.52
N MET A 133 8.83 -7.32 5.71
CA MET A 133 8.03 -7.22 6.94
C MET A 133 7.75 -5.74 7.27
N TYR A 134 7.33 -5.49 8.51
CA TYR A 134 7.23 -4.15 9.09
C TYR A 134 8.46 -3.29 8.80
N HIS A 135 8.27 -1.98 8.61
CA HIS A 135 9.30 -1.02 8.19
C HIS A 135 9.93 -1.29 6.81
N SER A 136 9.20 -1.92 5.90
CA SER A 136 9.57 -1.93 4.48
C SER A 136 8.81 -0.85 3.71
N THR A 137 9.39 -0.32 2.64
CA THR A 137 8.78 0.71 1.81
C THR A 137 8.88 0.36 0.33
N THR A 138 7.94 0.86 -0.45
CA THR A 138 7.90 0.78 -1.90
C THR A 138 7.81 2.16 -2.52
N LYS A 139 8.61 2.42 -3.55
CA LYS A 139 8.59 3.68 -4.30
C LYS A 139 8.72 3.44 -5.79
N LEU A 140 7.95 4.18 -6.58
CA LEU A 140 8.14 4.26 -8.03
C LEU A 140 9.41 5.08 -8.31
N PHE A 141 10.28 4.54 -9.14
CA PHE A 141 11.50 5.22 -9.58
C PHE A 141 11.30 5.88 -10.95
N LEU A 142 12.15 6.84 -11.30
CA LEU A 142 12.05 7.63 -12.53
C LEU A 142 12.13 6.78 -13.81
N ASP A 143 12.83 5.65 -13.75
CA ASP A 143 12.89 4.65 -14.82
C ASP A 143 11.65 3.73 -14.87
N ARG A 144 10.62 4.06 -14.09
CA ARG A 144 9.33 3.38 -14.00
C ARG A 144 9.39 1.99 -13.36
N ARG A 145 10.52 1.59 -12.78
CA ARG A 145 10.58 0.40 -11.91
C ARG A 145 10.05 0.74 -10.53
N VAL A 146 9.64 -0.28 -9.77
CA VAL A 146 9.27 -0.10 -8.36
C VAL A 146 10.39 -0.65 -7.49
N LEU A 147 10.96 0.19 -6.64
CA LEU A 147 11.95 -0.21 -5.65
C LEU A 147 11.26 -0.62 -4.36
N ILE A 148 11.70 -1.74 -3.80
CA ILE A 148 11.24 -2.27 -2.52
C ILE A 148 12.46 -2.36 -1.60
N ALA A 149 12.40 -1.68 -0.45
CA ALA A 149 13.52 -1.53 0.46
C ALA A 149 13.07 -1.67 1.93
N GLY A 150 14.03 -1.89 2.82
CA GLY A 150 13.77 -2.01 4.25
C GLY A 150 13.09 -3.33 4.63
N SER A 151 12.91 -3.48 5.94
CA SER A 151 12.24 -4.54 6.71
C SER A 151 12.99 -4.63 8.04
N ASN A 152 12.34 -4.29 9.15
CA ASN A 152 12.92 -4.45 10.47
C ASN A 152 11.83 -4.72 11.52
N LEU A 153 11.79 -5.95 12.00
CA LEU A 153 10.91 -6.38 13.10
C LEU A 153 11.46 -6.02 14.48
N HIS A 154 12.73 -5.61 14.56
CA HIS A 154 13.43 -5.38 15.82
C HIS A 154 13.33 -3.90 16.22
N TYR A 155 13.29 -3.64 17.53
CA TYR A 155 13.32 -2.28 18.06
C TYR A 155 14.61 -1.53 17.66
N PHE A 156 15.73 -2.26 17.60
CA PHE A 156 17.02 -1.74 17.17
C PHE A 156 17.47 -2.36 15.85
N TYR A 157 18.50 -1.77 15.26
CA TYR A 157 19.19 -2.33 14.11
C TYR A 157 19.87 -3.67 14.47
N LYS A 158 19.54 -4.76 13.78
CA LYS A 158 20.00 -6.11 14.11
C LYS A 158 20.30 -6.95 12.86
N LEU A 159 21.58 -7.19 12.59
CA LEU A 159 22.04 -7.96 11.42
C LEU A 159 22.14 -9.47 11.63
N SER A 160 22.22 -9.93 12.89
CA SER A 160 22.28 -11.34 13.24
C SER A 160 21.01 -11.75 13.98
N ALA A 161 19.96 -12.07 13.23
CA ALA A 161 18.68 -12.53 13.75
C ALA A 161 17.88 -13.30 12.68
N GLU A 162 16.84 -14.00 13.11
CA GLU A 162 15.76 -14.39 12.20
C GLU A 162 15.03 -13.13 11.73
N PHE A 163 14.96 -12.93 10.40
CA PHE A 163 14.59 -11.66 9.77
C PHE A 163 15.47 -10.50 10.25
N PRO A 164 16.74 -10.44 9.81
CA PRO A 164 17.62 -9.33 10.15
C PRO A 164 17.11 -8.03 9.54
N THR A 165 17.62 -6.90 10.03
CA THR A 165 17.37 -5.60 9.40
C THR A 165 17.81 -5.66 7.93
N GLU A 166 16.84 -5.48 7.03
CA GLU A 166 17.04 -5.66 5.61
C GLU A 166 17.47 -4.35 4.94
N LEU A 167 18.70 -4.34 4.43
CA LEU A 167 19.26 -3.20 3.72
C LEU A 167 19.27 -3.37 2.20
N ARG A 168 19.01 -4.58 1.70
CA ARG A 168 18.99 -4.84 0.26
C ARG A 168 17.72 -4.28 -0.36
N ILE A 169 17.86 -3.84 -1.59
CA ILE A 169 16.78 -3.30 -2.42
C ILE A 169 16.46 -4.34 -3.49
N GLU A 170 15.17 -4.61 -3.69
CA GLU A 170 14.67 -5.34 -4.86
C GLU A 170 14.00 -4.35 -5.81
N ALA A 171 14.21 -4.54 -7.11
CA ALA A 171 13.55 -3.76 -8.15
C ALA A 171 12.54 -4.64 -8.88
N PHE A 172 11.27 -4.30 -8.78
CA PHE A 172 10.21 -4.90 -9.59
C PHE A 172 10.11 -4.13 -10.92
N SER A 173 10.15 -4.87 -12.02
CA SER A 173 9.97 -4.32 -13.37
C SER A 173 8.57 -4.69 -13.86
N PRO A 174 7.63 -3.72 -13.94
CA PRO A 174 6.28 -3.99 -14.41
C PRO A 174 6.26 -4.39 -15.90
N LYS A 175 5.19 -5.07 -16.33
CA LYS A 175 5.05 -5.61 -17.69
C LYS A 175 5.21 -4.59 -18.81
N TYR A 176 4.86 -3.32 -18.58
CA TYR A 176 4.98 -2.26 -19.58
C TYR A 176 6.43 -1.86 -19.92
N LEU A 177 7.42 -2.42 -19.21
CA LEU A 177 8.86 -2.24 -19.51
C LEU A 177 9.44 -3.38 -20.35
N SER A 178 8.63 -4.38 -20.74
CA SER A 178 9.04 -5.56 -21.51
C SER A 178 8.52 -5.52 -22.94
#